data_AF-A0A412YL24-F1
#
_entry.id   AF-A0A412YL24-F1
#
_cell.length_a   1.000
_cell.length_b   1.000
_cell.length_c   1.000
_cell.angle_alpha   90.00
_cell.angle_beta   90.00
_cell.angle_gamma   90.00
#
_symmetry.space_group_name_H-M   'P 1'
#
loop_
_entity.id
_entity.type
_entity.pdbx_description
1 polymer ?
#
loop_
_entity_poly.entity_id
_entity_poly.type
_entity_poly.pdbx_seq_one_letter_code
_entity_poly.pdbx_strand_id
1 'polypeptide(L)'
;MKLFRGRGFHVVFEKESEELHRAMECLSQCHSCLRVEYEERILFLTPFVHLLVSRNGGEGLHGARLLANTLHLLIDFMDADGSGNVLNIKSIEDELYKLYSELYPRE
;
A
#
# COMPACT_ATOMS: atom_id res chain seq x y z
N MET A 1 14.08 -20.14 20.77
CA MET A 1 13.00 -19.54 19.98
C MET A 1 13.59 -18.93 18.73
N LYS A 2 12.92 -19.10 17.58
CA LYS A 2 13.28 -18.51 16.29
C LYS A 2 12.21 -17.51 15.86
N LEU A 3 12.60 -16.55 15.02
CA LEU A 3 11.74 -15.45 14.56
C LEU A 3 11.79 -15.35 13.03
N PHE A 4 10.62 -15.41 12.40
CA PHE A 4 10.43 -14.99 11.01
C PHE A 4 9.78 -13.60 10.98
N ARG A 5 10.19 -12.76 10.03
CA ARG A 5 9.61 -11.43 9.81
C ARG A 5 8.99 -11.34 8.42
N GLY A 6 7.67 -11.18 8.38
CA GLY A 6 6.94 -10.83 7.16
C GLY A 6 6.68 -9.33 7.09
N ARG A 7 6.20 -8.83 5.94
CA ARG A 7 5.74 -7.44 5.81
C ARG A 7 4.51 -7.24 6.72
N GLY A 8 4.70 -6.56 7.86
CA GLY A 8 3.62 -6.23 8.80
C GLY A 8 3.32 -7.27 9.88
N PHE A 9 4.06 -8.39 9.95
CA PHE A 9 3.86 -9.40 11.00
C PHE A 9 5.15 -10.13 11.40
N HIS A 10 5.13 -10.73 12.58
CA HIS A 10 6.22 -11.51 13.15
C HIS A 10 5.69 -12.88 13.57
N VAL A 11 6.40 -13.94 13.20
CA VAL A 11 6.09 -15.31 13.62
C VAL A 11 7.20 -15.83 14.53
N VAL A 12 6.86 -16.16 15.76
CA VAL A 12 7.77 -16.71 16.76
C VAL A 12 7.46 -18.19 16.95
N PHE A 13 8.48 -19.04 16.86
CA PHE A 13 8.31 -20.49 16.94
C PHE A 13 9.44 -21.18 17.71
N GLU A 14 9.13 -22.35 18.25
CA GLU A 14 10.07 -23.14 19.08
C GLU A 14 10.96 -24.06 18.24
N LYS A 15 10.38 -24.73 17.24
CA LYS A 15 11.07 -25.71 16.38
C LYS A 15 10.60 -25.58 14.92
N GLU A 16 11.49 -25.82 13.97
CA GLU A 16 11.12 -25.93 12.56
C GLU A 16 10.33 -27.22 12.29
N SER A 17 9.26 -27.12 11.50
CA SER A 17 8.47 -28.26 11.03
C SER A 17 7.93 -28.02 9.62
N GLU A 18 7.47 -29.09 8.98
CA GLU A 18 6.76 -29.03 7.69
C GLU A 18 5.51 -28.14 7.78
N GLU A 19 4.74 -28.26 8.86
CA GLU A 19 3.54 -27.44 9.08
C GLU A 19 3.88 -25.96 9.23
N LEU A 20 4.96 -25.64 9.96
CA LEU A 20 5.46 -24.28 10.04
C LEU A 20 5.88 -23.77 8.66
N HIS A 21 6.59 -24.58 7.87
CA HIS A 21 7.03 -24.18 6.54
C HIS A 21 5.83 -23.88 5.62
N ARG A 22 4.80 -24.74 5.63
CA ARG A 22 3.56 -24.53 4.88
C ARG A 22 2.76 -23.32 5.37
N ALA A 23 2.68 -23.11 6.68
CA ALA A 23 2.05 -21.93 7.25
C ALA A 23 2.80 -20.66 6.81
N MET A 24 4.14 -20.70 6.85
CA MET A 24 4.96 -19.59 6.41
C MET A 24 4.82 -19.32 4.91
N GLU A 25 4.79 -20.37 4.10
CA GLU A 25 4.56 -20.29 2.66
C GLU A 25 3.18 -19.69 2.36
N CYS A 26 2.13 -20.17 3.02
CA CYS A 26 0.77 -19.62 2.89
C CYS A 26 0.69 -18.14 3.30
N LEU A 27 1.26 -17.77 4.45
CA LEU A 27 1.33 -16.38 4.91
C LEU A 27 2.15 -15.50 3.96
N SER A 28 3.14 -16.08 3.28
CA SER A 28 3.93 -15.42 2.23
C SER A 28 3.25 -15.47 0.85
N GLN A 29 2.19 -16.25 0.66
CA GLN A 29 1.41 -16.33 -0.57
C GLN A 29 0.17 -15.42 -0.55
N CYS A 30 -0.22 -14.89 0.62
CA CYS A 30 -1.17 -13.77 0.69
C CYS A 30 -0.69 -12.52 -0.07
N HIS A 31 0.50 -12.56 -0.66
CA HIS A 31 1.05 -11.63 -1.65
C HIS A 31 0.50 -11.82 -3.07
N SER A 32 -0.78 -12.18 -3.26
CA SER A 32 -1.46 -11.78 -4.51
C SER A 32 -1.68 -10.27 -4.47
N CYS A 33 -0.59 -9.52 -4.34
CA CYS A 33 -0.55 -8.08 -4.42
C CYS A 33 -0.85 -7.79 -5.87
N LEU A 34 -1.99 -7.18 -6.13
CA LEU A 34 -2.19 -6.53 -7.42
C LEU A 34 -0.96 -5.65 -7.66
N ARG A 35 -0.27 -5.87 -8.78
CA ARG A 35 0.86 -5.04 -9.15
C ARG A 35 0.33 -3.90 -10.01
N VAL A 36 0.71 -2.68 -9.67
CA VAL A 36 0.34 -1.49 -10.44
C VAL A 36 1.64 -0.87 -10.93
N GLU A 37 1.81 -0.83 -12.25
CA GLU A 37 2.99 -0.20 -12.85
C GLU A 37 2.98 1.31 -12.64
N TYR A 38 4.16 1.93 -12.75
CA TYR A 38 4.32 3.37 -12.55
C TYR A 38 3.34 4.20 -13.39
N GLU A 39 3.18 3.82 -14.65
CA GLU A 39 2.34 4.49 -15.64
C GLU A 39 0.84 4.40 -15.31
N GLU A 40 0.45 3.41 -14.50
CA GLU A 40 -0.94 3.12 -14.14
C GLU A 40 -1.32 3.72 -12.78
N ARG A 41 -0.35 4.14 -11.95
CA ARG A 41 -0.60 4.62 -10.57
C ARG A 41 -1.61 5.75 -10.51
N ILE A 42 -1.51 6.71 -11.43
CA ILE A 42 -2.42 7.86 -11.48
C ILE A 42 -3.86 7.39 -11.66
N LEU A 43 -4.11 6.61 -12.72
CA LEU A 43 -5.44 6.09 -13.03
C LEU A 43 -6.00 5.22 -11.89
N PHE A 44 -5.13 4.43 -11.27
CA PHE A 44 -5.49 3.59 -10.14
C PHE A 44 -5.90 4.40 -8.91
N LEU A 45 -5.15 5.46 -8.57
CA LEU A 45 -5.35 6.24 -7.34
C LEU A 45 -6.45 7.29 -7.45
N THR A 46 -6.75 7.81 -8.66
CA THR A 46 -7.74 8.87 -8.89
C THR A 46 -9.12 8.60 -8.24
N PRO A 47 -9.75 7.41 -8.38
CA PRO A 47 -11.05 7.15 -7.75
C PRO A 47 -11.04 7.32 -6.23
N PHE A 48 -9.93 6.97 -5.59
CA PHE A 48 -9.80 7.09 -4.14
C PHE A 48 -9.68 8.55 -3.68
N VAL A 49 -9.01 9.39 -4.45
CA VAL A 49 -8.96 10.84 -4.17
C VAL A 49 -10.38 11.39 -4.10
N HIS A 50 -11.23 11.10 -5.09
CA HIS A 50 -12.64 11.53 -5.08
C HIS A 50 -13.45 10.99 -3.89
N LEU A 51 -13.13 9.79 -3.40
CA LEU A 51 -13.79 9.20 -2.23
C LEU A 51 -13.35 9.85 -0.90
N LEU A 52 -12.09 10.29 -0.80
CA LEU A 52 -11.51 10.84 0.41
C LEU A 52 -11.70 12.36 0.56
N VAL A 53 -12.04 13.07 -0.52
CA VAL A 53 -12.37 14.49 -0.45
C VAL A 53 -13.58 14.71 0.46
N SER A 54 -13.45 15.66 1.37
CA SER A 54 -14.53 16.01 2.29
C SER A 54 -15.79 16.45 1.53
N ARG A 55 -16.89 15.73 1.73
CA ARG A 55 -18.20 16.13 1.19
C ARG A 55 -18.84 17.31 1.93
N ASN A 56 -18.28 17.70 3.08
CA ASN A 56 -18.86 18.71 3.98
C ASN A 56 -18.12 20.06 3.90
N GLY A 57 -17.38 20.34 2.83
CA GLY A 57 -16.71 21.62 2.61
C GLY A 57 -15.43 21.85 3.43
N GLY A 58 -14.88 20.80 4.05
CA GLY A 58 -13.55 20.85 4.65
C GLY A 58 -12.44 20.67 3.60
N GLU A 59 -11.34 21.39 3.71
CA GLU A 59 -10.18 21.18 2.82
C GLU A 59 -9.44 19.88 3.17
N GLY A 60 -9.03 19.13 2.15
CA GLY A 60 -8.10 18.00 2.27
C GLY A 60 -8.70 16.61 2.08
N LEU A 61 -7.84 15.60 2.23
CA LEU A 61 -8.16 14.19 2.08
C LEU A 61 -8.27 13.51 3.45
N HIS A 62 -9.50 13.30 3.93
CA HIS A 62 -9.71 12.62 5.21
C HIS A 62 -9.46 11.12 5.06
N GLY A 63 -8.49 10.59 5.81
CA GLY A 63 -8.18 9.15 5.79
C GLY A 63 -7.12 8.74 4.77
N ALA A 64 -6.43 9.68 4.10
CA ALA A 64 -5.37 9.38 3.14
C ALA A 64 -4.30 8.42 3.70
N ARG A 65 -3.80 8.66 4.92
CA ARG A 65 -2.83 7.78 5.58
C ARG A 65 -3.37 6.36 5.82
N LEU A 66 -4.64 6.24 6.22
CA LEU A 66 -5.26 4.94 6.47
C LEU A 66 -5.41 4.15 5.16
N LEU A 67 -5.82 4.83 4.09
CA LEU A 67 -5.88 4.23 2.77
C LEU A 67 -4.48 3.82 2.29
N ALA A 68 -3.48 4.69 2.40
CA ALA A 68 -2.10 4.38 1.99
C ALA A 68 -1.53 3.16 2.72
N ASN A 69 -1.80 3.02 4.03
CA ASN A 69 -1.46 1.81 4.79
C ASN A 69 -2.14 0.56 4.20
N THR A 70 -3.44 0.65 3.91
CA THR A 70 -4.22 -0.47 3.38
C THR A 70 -3.72 -0.86 1.99
N LEU A 71 -3.51 0.13 1.12
CA LEU A 71 -2.98 -0.06 -0.23
C LEU A 71 -1.57 -0.66 -0.22
N HIS A 72 -0.69 -0.22 0.68
CA HIS A 72 0.67 -0.77 0.82
C HIS A 72 0.68 -2.26 1.22
N LEU A 73 -0.36 -2.73 1.91
CA LEU A 73 -0.49 -4.14 2.29
C LEU A 73 -1.05 -5.01 1.16
N LEU A 74 -1.81 -4.42 0.24
CA LEU A 74 -2.59 -5.14 -0.76
C LEU A 74 -2.04 -5.01 -2.18
N ILE A 75 -1.20 -4.01 -2.45
CA ILE A 75 -0.82 -3.61 -3.80
C ILE A 75 0.66 -3.26 -3.82
N ASP A 76 1.38 -3.87 -4.76
CA ASP A 76 2.76 -3.52 -5.05
C ASP A 76 2.74 -2.41 -6.12
N PHE A 77 2.84 -1.15 -5.68
CA PHE A 77 2.99 0.01 -6.57
C PHE A 77 4.45 0.16 -6.99
N MET A 78 4.74 -0.09 -8.26
CA MET A 78 6.11 -0.04 -8.77
C MET A 78 6.64 1.38 -8.82
N ASP A 79 7.88 1.57 -8.39
CA ASP A 79 8.57 2.86 -8.49
C ASP A 79 8.98 3.20 -9.94
N ALA A 80 9.12 4.49 -10.22
CA ALA A 80 9.44 5.02 -11.54
C ALA A 80 10.88 4.72 -11.99
N ASP A 81 11.75 4.32 -11.06
CA ASP A 81 13.17 4.10 -11.29
C ASP A 81 13.49 2.73 -11.95
N GLY A 82 12.47 1.90 -12.17
CA GLY A 82 12.63 0.57 -12.79
C GLY A 82 13.44 -0.42 -11.96
N SER A 83 13.78 -0.08 -10.71
CA SER A 83 14.62 -0.91 -9.82
C SER A 83 13.92 -2.15 -9.27
N GLY A 84 12.60 -2.27 -9.49
CA GLY A 84 11.76 -3.27 -8.86
C GLY A 84 11.34 -2.91 -7.43
N ASN A 85 11.72 -1.72 -6.94
CA ASN A 85 11.25 -1.22 -5.66
C ASN A 85 9.75 -0.89 -5.71
N VAL A 86 9.08 -1.08 -4.58
CA VAL A 86 7.68 -0.70 -4.39
C VAL A 86 7.58 0.55 -3.53
N LEU A 87 6.55 1.36 -3.78
CA LEU A 87 6.29 2.55 -2.98
C LEU A 87 6.05 2.18 -1.51
N ASN A 88 6.69 2.95 -0.62
CA ASN A 88 6.36 2.91 0.80
C ASN A 88 5.05 3.69 1.07
N ILE A 89 4.50 3.51 2.26
CA ILE A 89 3.24 4.14 2.70
C ILE A 89 3.27 5.67 2.51
N LYS A 90 4.38 6.34 2.85
CA LYS A 90 4.50 7.79 2.74
C LYS A 90 4.43 8.23 1.28
N SER A 91 5.13 7.53 0.39
CA SER A 91 5.09 7.84 -1.05
C SER A 91 3.68 7.67 -1.63
N ILE A 92 2.93 6.64 -1.23
CA ILE A 92 1.53 6.44 -1.65
C ILE A 92 0.64 7.59 -1.14
N GLU A 93 0.82 7.99 0.12
CA GLU A 93 0.10 9.14 0.68
C GLU A 93 0.42 10.45 -0.03
N ASP A 94 1.71 10.72 -0.29
CA ASP A 94 2.17 11.92 -0.99
C ASP A 94 1.58 11.99 -2.43
N GLU A 95 1.47 10.85 -3.12
CA GLU A 95 0.82 10.77 -4.43
C GLU A 95 -0.68 11.09 -4.36
N LEU A 96 -1.40 10.60 -3.35
CA LEU A 96 -2.80 10.95 -3.16
C LEU A 96 -2.99 12.47 -2.98
N TYR A 97 -2.13 13.12 -2.18
CA TYR A 97 -2.20 14.58 -1.98
C TYR A 97 -1.78 15.37 -3.22
N LYS A 98 -0.81 14.88 -3.98
CA LYS A 98 -0.42 15.48 -5.25
C LYS A 98 -1.61 15.45 -6.23
N LEU A 99 -2.23 14.27 -6.40
CA LEU A 99 -3.40 14.11 -7.25
C LEU A 99 -4.59 14.95 -6.78
N TYR A 100 -4.81 15.04 -5.47
CA TYR A 100 -5.82 15.95 -4.92
C TYR A 100 -5.59 17.40 -5.32
N SER A 101 -4.35 17.89 -5.21
CA SER A 101 -4.02 19.27 -5.55
C SER A 101 -4.18 19.57 -7.05
N GLU A 102 -3.96 18.58 -7.90
CA GLU A 102 -4.17 18.67 -9.35
C GLU A 102 -5.65 18.63 -9.73
N LEU A 103 -6.44 17.74 -9.08
CA LEU A 103 -7.87 17.54 -9.38
C LEU A 103 -8.78 18.61 -8.73
N TYR A 104 -8.34 19.21 -7.62
CA TYR A 104 -9.07 20.22 -6.85
C TYR A 104 -8.17 21.44 -6.60
N PRO A 105 -7.80 22.20 -7.65
CA PRO A 105 -6.95 23.37 -7.49
C PRO A 105 -7.65 24.42 -6.63
N ARG A 106 -6.90 25.07 -5.74
CA ARG A 106 -7.40 26.25 -5.02
C ARG A 106 -7.38 27.44 -5.97
N GLU A 107 -8.48 28.16 -6.04
CA GLU A 107 -8.58 29.46 -6.74
C GLU A 107 -7.69 30.53 -6.09
#